data_AF-A0A3N0WHK8-F1
#
_entry.id   AF-A0A3N0WHK8-F1
#
_cell.length_a   1.000
_cell.length_b   1.000
_cell.length_c   1.000
_cell.angle_alpha   90.00
_cell.angle_beta   90.00
_cell.angle_gamma   90.00
#
_symmetry.space_group_name_H-M   'P 1'
#
loop_
_entity.id
_entity.type
_entity.pdbx_description
1 polymer ?
#
loop_
_entity_poly.entity_id
_entity_poly.type
_entity_poly.pdbx_seq_one_letter_code
_entity_poly.pdbx_strand_id
1 'polypeptide(L)'
;MIFTDYIYYQLTNFYKNFNNDGAEKGYGVVMACGLPCLNIIFLIIILDNYFNTNLGPSNKYSLILYCLPLILLLGLRYWKFTSYEEIKEKAQKFSKTRRTIADILLIIYVIVSIPVFIIFGIYLGSLKNTF
;
A
#
# COMPACT_ATOMS: atom_id res chain seq x y z
N MET A 1 -0.45 14.24 6.47
CA MET A 1 -0.49 13.28 5.35
C MET A 1 -1.93 13.03 4.95
N ILE A 2 -2.45 13.83 4.01
CA ILE A 2 -3.84 13.75 3.52
C ILE A 2 -4.04 12.50 2.64
N PHE A 3 -3.03 12.12 1.86
CA PHE A 3 -3.16 11.05 0.87
C PHE A 3 -3.28 9.65 1.48
N THR A 4 -2.48 9.31 2.50
CA THR A 4 -2.59 8.00 3.16
C THR A 4 -3.89 7.82 3.94
N ASP A 5 -4.39 8.90 4.56
CA ASP A 5 -5.71 8.88 5.21
C ASP A 5 -6.80 8.67 4.15
N TYR A 6 -6.67 9.33 3.00
CA TYR A 6 -7.57 9.17 1.87
C TYR A 6 -7.58 7.74 1.32
N ILE A 7 -6.40 7.14 1.12
CA ILE A 7 -6.24 5.74 0.71
C ILE A 7 -6.94 4.82 1.70
N TYR A 8 -6.68 4.99 3.00
CA TYR A 8 -7.31 4.19 4.04
C TYR A 8 -8.84 4.28 3.98
N TYR A 9 -9.40 5.49 3.86
CA TYR A 9 -10.85 5.67 3.78
C TYR A 9 -11.45 5.07 2.51
N GLN A 10 -10.80 5.23 1.36
CA GLN A 10 -11.29 4.68 0.10
C GLN A 10 -11.24 3.15 0.08
N LEU A 11 -10.19 2.55 0.64
CA LEU A 11 -10.08 1.08 0.75
C LEU A 11 -11.10 0.51 1.73
N THR A 12 -11.31 1.18 2.86
CA THR A 12 -12.34 0.81 3.85
C THR A 12 -13.74 0.89 3.22
N ASN A 13 -14.02 1.98 2.48
CA ASN A 13 -15.30 2.18 1.81
C ASN A 13 -15.51 1.19 0.65
N PHE A 14 -14.46 0.91 -0.13
CA PHE A 14 -14.48 -0.13 -1.14
C PHE A 14 -14.84 -1.47 -0.50
N TYR A 15 -14.14 -1.88 0.55
CA TYR A 15 -14.44 -3.14 1.22
C TYR A 15 -15.88 -3.23 1.72
N LYS A 16 -16.38 -2.19 2.41
CA LYS A 16 -17.77 -2.16 2.88
C LYS A 16 -18.80 -2.30 1.76
N ASN A 17 -18.52 -1.77 0.57
CA ASN A 17 -19.42 -1.88 -0.57
C ASN A 17 -19.44 -3.29 -1.18
N PHE A 18 -18.34 -4.05 -1.05
CA PHE A 18 -18.22 -5.42 -1.58
C PHE A 18 -18.56 -6.49 -0.54
N ASN A 19 -18.22 -6.24 0.72
CA ASN A 19 -18.34 -7.16 1.85
C ASN A 19 -19.10 -6.49 3.01
N ASN A 20 -20.15 -7.17 3.50
CA ASN A 20 -21.00 -6.69 4.59
C ASN A 20 -20.73 -7.43 5.91
N ASP A 21 -19.47 -7.81 6.18
CA ASP A 21 -19.09 -8.68 7.30
C ASP A 21 -18.52 -7.93 8.53
N GLY A 22 -18.54 -6.59 8.53
CA GLY A 22 -18.08 -5.77 9.66
C GLY A 22 -16.55 -5.68 9.79
N ALA A 23 -15.79 -6.31 8.88
CA ALA A 23 -14.34 -6.35 8.91
C ALA A 23 -13.67 -5.15 8.21
N GLU A 24 -14.44 -4.16 7.76
CA GLU A 24 -13.97 -3.05 6.92
C GLU A 24 -12.79 -2.29 7.52
N LYS A 25 -12.79 -2.08 8.85
CA LYS A 25 -11.69 -1.39 9.55
C LYS A 25 -10.39 -2.18 9.42
N GLY A 26 -10.43 -3.46 9.76
CA GLY A 26 -9.26 -4.34 9.74
C GLY A 26 -8.69 -4.43 8.34
N TYR A 27 -9.56 -4.60 7.35
CA TYR A 27 -9.17 -4.62 5.95
C TYR A 27 -8.55 -3.30 5.49
N GLY A 28 -9.16 -2.16 5.85
CA GLY A 28 -8.63 -0.84 5.56
C GLY A 28 -7.21 -0.67 6.11
N VAL A 29 -6.95 -1.11 7.34
CA VAL A 29 -5.62 -1.04 7.97
C VAL A 29 -4.63 -1.94 7.23
N VAL A 30 -5.00 -3.18 6.96
CA VAL A 30 -4.15 -4.16 6.26
C VAL A 30 -3.77 -3.63 4.88
N MET A 31 -4.72 -3.12 4.11
CA MET A 31 -4.45 -2.63 2.76
C MET A 31 -3.67 -1.31 2.76
N ALA A 32 -3.97 -0.39 3.68
CA ALA A 32 -3.23 0.86 3.83
C ALA A 32 -1.77 0.62 4.25
N CYS A 33 -1.49 -0.45 4.99
CA CYS A 33 -0.12 -0.88 5.28
C CYS A 33 0.50 -1.64 4.11
N GLY A 34 -0.23 -2.60 3.54
CA GLY A 34 0.28 -3.55 2.53
C GLY A 34 0.75 -2.88 1.25
N LEU A 35 0.03 -1.87 0.75
CA LEU A 35 0.39 -1.16 -0.49
C LEU A 35 1.78 -0.50 -0.41
N PRO A 36 2.09 0.35 0.60
CA PRO A 36 3.45 0.85 0.80
C PRO A 36 4.51 -0.24 1.03
N CYS A 37 4.15 -1.31 1.75
CA CYS A 37 5.07 -2.41 2.03
C CYS A 37 5.52 -3.10 0.74
N LEU A 38 4.58 -3.39 -0.17
CA LEU A 38 4.89 -3.96 -1.48
C LEU A 38 5.84 -3.06 -2.27
N ASN A 39 5.58 -1.74 -2.28
CA ASN A 39 6.44 -0.79 -3.00
C ASN A 39 7.86 -0.73 -2.44
N ILE A 40 8.04 -0.80 -1.12
CA ILE A 40 9.38 -0.80 -0.50
C ILE A 40 10.13 -2.09 -0.81
N ILE A 41 9.47 -3.24 -0.64
CA ILE A 41 10.08 -4.53 -0.96
C ILE A 41 10.53 -4.53 -2.43
N PHE A 42 9.67 -4.04 -3.31
CA PHE A 42 9.95 -3.95 -4.74
C PHE A 42 11.14 -3.03 -5.05
N LEU A 43 11.17 -1.84 -4.43
CA LEU A 43 12.26 -0.89 -4.60
C LEU A 43 13.60 -1.49 -4.12
N ILE A 44 13.61 -2.21 -3.00
CA ILE A 44 14.80 -2.91 -2.51
C ILE A 44 15.27 -3.94 -3.54
N ILE A 45 14.37 -4.78 -4.07
CA ILE A 45 14.73 -5.79 -5.08
C ILE A 45 15.33 -5.15 -6.34
N ILE A 46 14.74 -4.04 -6.83
CA ILE A 46 15.29 -3.30 -7.98
C ILE A 46 16.69 -2.78 -7.67
N LEU A 47 16.87 -2.08 -6.55
CA LEU A 47 18.15 -1.49 -6.21
C LEU A 47 19.24 -2.56 -6.03
N ASP A 48 18.88 -3.70 -5.45
CA ASP A 48 19.81 -4.80 -5.26
C ASP A 48 20.23 -5.41 -6.60
N ASN A 49 19.27 -5.61 -7.51
CA ASN A 49 19.52 -6.20 -8.83
C ASN A 49 20.31 -5.28 -9.78
N TYR A 50 20.08 -3.97 -9.77
CA TYR A 50 20.73 -3.05 -10.72
C TYR A 50 22.03 -2.44 -10.19
N PHE A 51 22.15 -2.23 -8.88
CA PHE A 51 23.29 -1.52 -8.30
C PHE A 51 24.18 -2.41 -7.42
N ASN A 52 23.90 -3.72 -7.31
CA ASN A 52 24.64 -4.66 -6.45
C ASN A 52 24.85 -4.11 -5.03
N THR A 53 23.81 -3.47 -4.51
CA THR A 53 23.89 -2.69 -3.27
C THR A 53 23.89 -3.56 -2.01
N ASN A 54 23.65 -4.88 -2.14
CA ASN A 54 23.48 -5.83 -1.03
C ASN A 54 22.47 -5.33 0.02
N LEU A 55 21.43 -4.60 -0.44
CA LEU A 55 20.36 -4.09 0.41
C LEU A 55 19.38 -5.21 0.81
N GLY A 56 19.25 -6.21 -0.06
CA GLY A 56 18.43 -7.38 0.18
C GLY A 56 19.06 -8.29 1.25
N PRO A 57 18.34 -8.66 2.31
CA PRO A 57 18.82 -9.65 3.25
C PRO A 57 18.92 -11.02 2.56
N SER A 58 19.91 -11.82 2.97
CA SER A 58 20.12 -13.20 2.49
C SER A 58 18.87 -14.08 2.65
N ASN A 59 18.08 -13.81 3.68
CA ASN A 59 16.76 -14.39 3.85
C ASN A 59 15.69 -13.46 3.25
N LYS A 60 15.06 -13.91 2.15
CA LYS A 60 13.95 -13.20 1.48
C LYS A 60 12.78 -12.82 2.41
N TYR A 61 12.55 -13.57 3.49
CA TYR A 61 11.49 -13.27 4.46
C TYR A 61 11.85 -12.08 5.36
N SER A 62 13.13 -11.77 5.54
CA SER A 62 13.59 -10.62 6.34
C SER A 62 13.31 -9.28 5.67
N LEU A 63 12.93 -9.25 4.39
CA LEU A 63 12.47 -8.03 3.70
C LEU A 63 11.25 -7.41 4.38
N ILE A 64 10.42 -8.21 5.05
CA ILE A 64 9.25 -7.72 5.79
C ILE A 64 9.64 -6.82 6.97
N LEU A 65 10.87 -6.94 7.50
CA LEU A 65 11.34 -6.10 8.61
C LEU A 65 11.51 -4.65 8.20
N TYR A 66 11.82 -4.38 6.92
CA TYR A 66 11.89 -3.01 6.39
C TYR A 66 10.51 -2.33 6.37
N CYS A 67 9.44 -3.12 6.38
CA CYS A 67 8.07 -2.63 6.44
C CYS A 67 7.58 -2.35 7.86
N LEU A 68 8.28 -2.86 8.88
CA LEU A 68 7.87 -2.78 10.28
C LEU A 68 7.61 -1.33 10.76
N PRO A 69 8.48 -0.34 10.44
CA PRO A 69 8.22 1.05 10.84
C PRO A 69 6.93 1.60 10.24
N LEU A 70 6.60 1.27 8.99
CA LEU A 70 5.37 1.71 8.34
C LEU A 70 4.14 1.03 8.90
N ILE A 71 4.22 -0.29 9.13
CA ILE A 71 3.14 -1.06 9.74
C ILE A 71 2.81 -0.49 11.12
N LEU A 72 3.83 -0.18 11.93
CA LEU A 72 3.63 0.43 13.25
C LEU A 72 3.03 1.83 13.14
N LEU A 73 3.56 2.69 12.27
CA LEU A 73 3.07 4.06 12.10
C LEU A 73 1.62 4.12 11.61
N LEU A 74 1.30 3.35 10.57
CA LEU A 74 -0.03 3.34 9.96
C LEU A 74 -1.02 2.53 10.78
N GLY A 75 -0.59 1.38 11.30
CA GLY A 75 -1.35 0.55 12.22
C GLY A 75 -1.82 1.35 13.43
N LEU A 76 -0.91 1.95 14.20
CA LEU A 76 -1.25 2.76 15.38
C LEU A 76 -2.13 3.97 15.02
N ARG A 77 -1.88 4.61 13.87
CA ARG A 77 -2.65 5.78 13.41
C ARG A 77 -4.11 5.45 13.14
N TYR A 78 -4.39 4.31 12.51
CA TYR A 78 -5.76 3.92 12.12
C TYR A 78 -6.43 2.97 13.12
N TRP A 79 -5.67 2.38 14.04
CA TRP A 79 -6.23 1.54 15.10
C TRP A 79 -7.19 2.31 16.03
N LYS A 80 -6.97 3.61 16.20
CA LYS A 80 -7.76 4.51 17.06
C LYS A 80 -9.22 4.70 16.64
N PHE A 81 -9.59 4.37 15.41
CA PHE A 81 -10.97 4.49 14.94
C PHE A 81 -11.84 3.40 15.54
N THR A 82 -12.99 3.75 16.11
CA THR A 82 -13.86 2.78 16.80
C THR A 82 -14.95 2.22 15.90
N SER A 83 -15.36 2.98 14.87
CA SER A 83 -16.42 2.62 13.93
C SER A 83 -16.14 3.12 12.51
N TYR A 84 -16.83 2.53 11.52
CA TYR A 84 -16.81 3.01 10.14
C TYR A 84 -17.42 4.41 10.00
N GLU A 85 -18.33 4.78 10.88
CA GLU A 85 -19.06 6.04 10.87
C GLU A 85 -18.13 7.20 11.21
N GLU A 86 -17.21 7.01 12.17
CA GLU A 86 -16.11 7.95 12.44
C GLU A 86 -15.18 8.11 11.22
N ILE A 87 -14.91 7.00 10.52
CA ILE A 87 -14.08 6.98 9.32
C ILE A 87 -14.75 7.78 8.20
N LYS A 88 -16.05 7.55 7.99
CA LYS A 88 -16.87 8.25 6.99
C LYS A 88 -16.99 9.73 7.29
N GLU A 89 -17.20 10.13 8.54
CA GLU A 89 -17.28 11.53 8.94
C GLU A 89 -15.96 12.27 8.64
N LYS A 90 -14.81 11.63 8.93
CA LYS A 90 -13.51 12.22 8.58
C LYS A 90 -13.25 12.25 7.08
N ALA A 91 -13.71 11.27 6.32
CA ALA A 91 -13.64 11.28 4.87
C ALA A 91 -14.50 12.40 4.25
N GLN A 92 -15.64 12.74 4.86
CA GLN A 92 -16.51 13.83 4.40
C GLN A 92 -15.92 15.22 4.66
N LYS A 93 -14.97 15.36 5.60
CA LYS A 93 -14.29 16.64 5.89
C LYS A 93 -13.29 17.06 4.78
N PHE A 94 -13.02 16.22 3.78
CA PHE A 94 -12.20 16.63 2.65
C PHE A 94 -12.96 17.56 1.70
N SER A 95 -12.35 18.68 1.34
CA SER A 95 -12.88 19.55 0.29
C SER A 95 -12.91 18.83 -1.06
N LYS A 96 -13.87 19.19 -1.92
CA LYS A 96 -14.05 18.61 -3.26
C LYS A 96 -12.73 18.60 -4.06
N THR A 97 -11.99 19.71 -4.03
CA THR A 97 -10.69 19.84 -4.71
C THR A 97 -9.65 18.86 -4.17
N ARG A 98 -9.53 18.71 -2.84
CA ARG A 98 -8.56 17.78 -2.23
C ARG A 98 -8.91 16.33 -2.56
N ARG A 99 -10.20 16.01 -2.58
CA ARG A 99 -10.70 14.69 -2.97
C ARG A 99 -10.31 14.35 -4.41
N THR A 100 -10.58 15.27 -5.35
CA THR A 100 -10.21 15.06 -6.76
C THR A 100 -8.71 14.89 -6.96
N ILE A 101 -7.87 15.70 -6.31
CA ILE A 101 -6.41 15.56 -6.38
C ILE A 101 -5.99 14.20 -5.82
N ALA A 102 -6.56 13.78 -4.68
CA ALA A 102 -6.23 12.50 -4.08
C ALA A 102 -6.71 11.30 -4.93
N ASP A 103 -7.86 11.40 -5.59
CA ASP A 103 -8.31 10.39 -6.56
C ASP A 103 -7.35 10.28 -7.75
N ILE A 104 -6.91 11.41 -8.32
CA ILE A 104 -5.93 11.42 -9.41
C ILE A 104 -4.61 10.77 -8.96
N LEU A 105 -4.11 11.15 -7.78
CA LEU A 105 -2.89 10.56 -7.21
C LEU A 105 -3.04 9.06 -6.96
N LEU A 106 -4.21 8.59 -6.52
CA LEU A 106 -4.50 7.17 -6.31
C LEU A 106 -4.49 6.41 -7.65
N ILE A 107 -5.13 6.96 -8.68
CA ILE A 107 -5.15 6.36 -10.02
C ILE A 107 -3.72 6.25 -10.57
N ILE A 108 -2.94 7.34 -10.49
CA ILE A 108 -1.53 7.34 -10.90
C ILE A 108 -0.76 6.29 -10.09
N TYR A 109 -0.95 6.23 -8.78
CA TYR A 109 -0.29 5.26 -7.91
C TYR A 109 -0.57 3.82 -8.35
N VAL A 110 -1.82 3.49 -8.67
CA VAL A 110 -2.22 2.14 -9.13
C VAL A 110 -1.64 1.84 -10.52
N ILE A 111 -1.74 2.79 -11.46
CA ILE A 111 -1.24 2.64 -12.84
C ILE A 111 0.28 2.53 -12.87
N VAL A 112 1.00 3.16 -11.96
CA VAL A 112 2.46 2.99 -11.88
C VAL A 112 2.78 1.67 -11.17
N SER A 113 2.13 1.39 -10.04
CA SER A 113 2.53 0.24 -9.20
C SER A 113 2.23 -1.10 -9.86
N ILE A 114 1.07 -1.31 -10.49
CA ILE A 114 0.67 -2.64 -11.01
C ILE A 114 1.46 -3.07 -12.26
N PRO A 115 1.51 -2.29 -13.35
CA PRO A 115 2.29 -2.63 -14.55
C PRO A 115 3.78 -2.78 -14.27
N VAL A 116 4.35 -1.90 -13.45
CA VAL A 116 5.77 -1.99 -13.08
C VAL A 116 6.04 -3.30 -12.34
N PHE A 117 5.15 -3.73 -11.45
CA PHE A 117 5.28 -5.00 -10.75
C PHE A 117 5.19 -6.21 -11.69
N ILE A 118 4.24 -6.20 -12.63
CA ILE A 118 4.05 -7.29 -13.60
C ILE A 118 5.24 -7.39 -14.57
N ILE A 119 5.64 -6.27 -15.17
CA ILE A 119 6.76 -6.22 -16.13
C ILE A 119 8.05 -6.69 -15.45
N PHE A 120 8.30 -6.23 -14.23
CA PHE A 120 9.51 -6.62 -13.50
C PHE A 120 9.48 -8.09 -13.04
N GLY A 121 8.32 -8.61 -12.64
CA GLY A 121 8.15 -10.04 -12.35
C GLY A 121 8.45 -10.92 -13.58
N ILE A 122 7.97 -10.53 -14.76
CA ILE A 122 8.28 -11.20 -16.03
C ILE A 122 9.77 -11.13 -16.33
N TYR A 123 10.40 -9.96 -16.15
CA TYR A 123 11.83 -9.75 -16.39
C TYR A 123 12.73 -10.61 -15.50
N LEU A 124 12.45 -10.67 -14.19
CA LEU A 124 13.20 -11.56 -13.30
C LEU A 124 12.99 -13.04 -13.63
N GLY A 125 11.77 -13.42 -14.03
CA GLY A 125 11.47 -14.78 -14.47
C GLY A 125 12.23 -15.19 -15.73
N SER A 126 12.35 -14.29 -16.72
CA SER A 126 13.07 -14.59 -17.95
C SER A 126 14.58 -14.72 -17.73
N LEU A 127 15.18 -13.86 -16.89
CA LEU A 127 16.59 -13.95 -16.51
C LEU A 127 16.94 -15.32 -15.91
N LYS A 128 16.06 -15.86 -15.06
CA LYS A 128 16.29 -17.13 -14.37
C LYS A 128 16.13 -18.37 -15.26
N ASN A 129 15.39 -18.24 -16.37
CA ASN A 129 15.18 -19.32 -17.34
C ASN A 129 16.18 -19.29 -18.53
N THR A 130 17.05 -18.27 -18.59
CA THR A 130 18.05 -18.12 -19.65
C THR A 130 19.45 -18.60 -19.21
N PHE A 131 19.60 -19.04 -17.96
CA PHE A 131 20.82 -19.64 -17.40
C PHE A 131 20.56 -21.08 -16.96
#